data_AF-A0A1G6XV76-F1
#
_entry.id   AF-A0A1G6XV76-F1
#
_cell.length_a   1.000
_cell.length_b   1.000
_cell.length_c   1.000
_cell.angle_alpha   90.00
_cell.angle_beta   90.00
_cell.angle_gamma   90.00
#
_symmetry.space_group_name_H-M   'P 1'
#
loop_
_entity.id
_entity.type
_entity.pdbx_description
1 polymer ?
#
loop_
_entity_poly.entity_id
_entity_poly.type
_entity_poly.pdbx_seq_one_letter_code
_entity_poly.pdbx_strand_id
1 'polypeptide(L)'
;MKPNQQHLEFTAPRDDNARLANLCGPLDENLRQIEQALDVTLARRGHRISIRGRGARLALAALENFYNQARDPLSVDDIQLALVEARHPGNPANDPRGNGNGGVRGNANGGNNGGNDAAEIDPRFRGDPDHPFDEPAREGFEAEEPGPKLYTRRADLRGRTPAQREYLKQIISHDVTFGIGPAGTGKTYLAVACAVDALERDQVKRIVLTRPAVEAGERLGFLPGDLAQKVDPYLRPLYDALYDLLGFDKTAKMFERQMIEIAPLAYMRGRTLNHAFIILDEAQNTTPEQMKMFLTRIGFGSKAVVTGDTTQVDLPRGHKSGLIEAQQVLANVRGIALTRFTSADVVRHPLVARIVEAYDAHSKKDEGVGDAR
;
A
#
# COMPACT_ATOMS: atom_id res chain seq x y z
N MET A 1 -17.87 -41.39 -2.60
CA MET A 1 -16.44 -41.55 -2.95
C MET A 1 -15.67 -40.45 -2.25
N LYS A 2 -14.68 -40.78 -1.40
CA LYS A 2 -13.82 -39.76 -0.78
C LYS A 2 -12.98 -39.10 -1.88
N PRO A 3 -12.88 -37.75 -1.95
CA PRO A 3 -12.11 -37.08 -2.99
C PRO A 3 -10.64 -37.48 -2.87
N ASN A 4 -10.02 -37.75 -4.01
CA ASN A 4 -8.69 -38.33 -4.15
C ASN A 4 -7.62 -37.37 -3.58
N GLN A 5 -7.27 -37.49 -2.29
CA GLN A 5 -6.19 -36.73 -1.67
C GLN A 5 -4.86 -37.25 -2.21
N GLN A 6 -4.17 -36.43 -3.01
CA GLN A 6 -2.85 -36.77 -3.54
C GLN A 6 -1.80 -36.57 -2.43
N HIS A 7 -0.96 -37.58 -2.23
CA HIS A 7 0.17 -37.54 -1.31
C HIS A 7 1.46 -37.55 -2.12
N LEU A 8 2.19 -36.45 -2.10
CA LEU A 8 3.46 -36.28 -2.80
C LEU A 8 4.54 -35.87 -1.81
N GLU A 9 5.79 -35.95 -2.23
CA GLU A 9 6.92 -35.65 -1.37
C GLU A 9 8.04 -34.98 -2.16
N PHE A 10 8.54 -33.87 -1.62
CA PHE A 10 9.75 -33.22 -2.06
C PHE A 10 10.91 -33.65 -1.15
N THR A 11 12.04 -34.04 -1.74
CA THR A 11 13.25 -34.40 -0.98
C THR A 11 14.41 -33.53 -1.45
N ALA A 12 14.90 -32.67 -0.56
CA ALA A 12 16.08 -31.87 -0.82
C ALA A 12 17.37 -32.71 -0.73
N PRO A 13 18.35 -32.47 -1.61
CA PRO A 13 19.71 -33.00 -1.47
C PRO A 13 20.30 -32.74 -0.07
N ARG A 14 21.02 -33.72 0.49
CA ARG A 14 21.54 -33.67 1.86
C ARG A 14 22.79 -32.82 2.03
N ASP A 15 23.40 -32.43 0.91
CA ASP A 15 24.65 -31.70 0.78
C ASP A 15 24.49 -30.17 0.84
N ASP A 16 23.27 -29.64 0.71
CA ASP A 16 23.00 -28.19 0.74
C ASP A 16 21.87 -27.81 1.73
N ASN A 17 22.18 -27.93 3.02
CA ASN A 17 21.25 -27.56 4.10
C ASN A 17 20.96 -26.06 4.17
N ALA A 18 21.86 -25.21 3.66
CA ALA A 18 21.69 -23.75 3.67
C ALA A 18 20.58 -23.33 2.71
N ARG A 19 20.57 -23.89 1.49
CA ARG A 19 19.51 -23.67 0.51
C ARG A 19 18.15 -24.19 0.98
N LEU A 20 18.11 -25.32 1.67
CA LEU A 20 16.87 -25.81 2.29
C LEU A 20 16.36 -24.85 3.37
N ALA A 21 17.25 -24.28 4.19
CA ALA A 21 16.89 -23.28 5.19
C ALA A 21 16.35 -21.99 4.54
N ASN A 22 16.97 -21.53 3.46
CA ASN A 22 16.53 -20.39 2.67
C ASN A 22 15.14 -20.61 2.06
N LEU A 23 14.86 -21.82 1.55
CA LEU A 23 13.53 -22.20 1.06
C LEU A 23 12.48 -22.14 2.17
N CYS A 24 12.79 -22.69 3.35
CA CYS A 24 11.81 -22.80 4.44
C CYS A 24 11.55 -21.46 5.14
N GLY A 25 12.55 -20.57 5.16
CA GLY A 25 12.48 -19.30 5.87
C GLY A 25 12.44 -19.47 7.40
N PRO A 26 12.46 -18.36 8.16
CA PRO A 26 12.36 -18.38 9.61
C PRO A 26 11.07 -19.09 10.06
N LEU A 27 11.18 -20.06 10.97
CA LEU A 27 10.03 -20.80 11.52
C LEU A 27 9.11 -21.42 10.44
N ASP A 28 9.67 -21.86 9.31
CA ASP A 28 8.93 -22.46 8.19
C ASP A 28 7.85 -21.51 7.60
N GLU A 29 8.03 -20.19 7.73
CA GLU A 29 7.08 -19.17 7.25
C GLU A 29 6.82 -19.28 5.75
N ASN A 30 7.85 -19.57 4.95
CA ASN A 30 7.73 -19.72 3.50
C ASN A 30 6.88 -20.95 3.12
N LEU A 31 6.99 -22.04 3.88
CA LEU A 31 6.15 -23.21 3.66
C LEU A 31 4.68 -22.91 3.95
N ARG A 32 4.39 -22.14 5.01
CA ARG A 32 3.02 -21.71 5.35
C ARG A 32 2.39 -20.85 4.26
N GLN A 33 3.18 -20.00 3.60
CA GLN A 33 2.71 -19.21 2.46
C GLN A 33 2.35 -20.12 1.27
N ILE A 34 3.18 -21.12 0.96
CA ILE A 34 2.90 -22.11 -0.10
C ILE A 34 1.65 -22.93 0.22
N GLU A 35 1.46 -23.34 1.48
CA GLU A 35 0.25 -24.05 1.95
C GLU A 35 -1.03 -23.24 1.70
N GLN A 36 -1.07 -22.00 2.21
CA GLN A 36 -2.22 -21.10 2.07
C GLN A 36 -2.49 -20.79 0.60
N ALA A 37 -1.43 -20.50 -0.15
CA ALA A 37 -1.53 -20.13 -1.54
C ALA A 37 -1.62 -21.31 -2.50
N LEU A 38 -1.73 -22.58 -2.08
CA LEU A 38 -2.01 -23.71 -2.99
C LEU A 38 -3.10 -24.65 -2.47
N ASP A 39 -3.74 -24.32 -1.34
CA ASP A 39 -4.74 -25.17 -0.67
C ASP A 39 -4.18 -26.60 -0.44
N VAL A 40 -2.98 -26.65 0.14
CA VAL A 40 -2.25 -27.88 0.51
C VAL A 40 -1.76 -27.80 1.95
N THR A 41 -1.47 -28.96 2.53
CA THR A 41 -0.75 -29.13 3.79
C THR A 41 0.65 -29.66 3.50
N LEU A 42 1.66 -28.96 4.02
CA LEU A 42 3.07 -29.29 3.95
C LEU A 42 3.55 -29.67 5.36
N ALA A 43 4.29 -30.78 5.47
CA ALA A 43 4.94 -31.14 6.73
C ALA A 43 6.39 -31.52 6.48
N ARG A 44 7.30 -30.81 7.16
CA ARG A 44 8.75 -30.99 7.03
C ARG A 44 9.31 -31.93 8.10
N ARG A 45 10.16 -32.88 7.67
CA ARG A 45 10.97 -33.74 8.54
C ARG A 45 12.38 -33.83 7.96
N GLY A 46 13.29 -33.02 8.50
CA GLY A 46 14.65 -32.89 7.97
C GLY A 46 14.62 -32.38 6.52
N HIS A 47 15.16 -33.18 5.59
CA HIS A 47 15.26 -32.88 4.16
C HIS A 47 14.02 -33.28 3.34
N ARG A 48 13.00 -33.84 4.00
CA ARG A 48 11.79 -34.33 3.34
C ARG A 48 10.61 -33.42 3.70
N ILE A 49 9.86 -33.01 2.68
CA ILE A 49 8.63 -32.23 2.83
C ILE A 49 7.49 -33.04 2.20
N SER A 50 6.59 -33.52 3.04
CA SER A 50 5.39 -34.23 2.60
C SER A 50 4.30 -33.23 2.22
N ILE A 51 3.56 -33.50 1.14
CA ILE A 51 2.57 -32.62 0.52
C ILE A 51 1.24 -33.37 0.45
N ARG A 52 0.17 -32.75 0.96
CA ARG A 52 -1.19 -33.30 0.95
C ARG A 52 -2.17 -32.25 0.49
N GLY A 53 -3.08 -32.61 -0.41
CA GLY A 53 -4.17 -31.72 -0.81
C GLY A 53 -4.47 -31.77 -2.29
N ARG A 54 -5.42 -30.95 -2.72
CA ARG A 54 -5.86 -30.90 -4.12
C ARG A 54 -4.79 -30.27 -5.02
N GLY A 55 -4.01 -29.33 -4.49
CA GLY A 55 -2.89 -28.67 -5.18
C GLY A 55 -1.54 -29.37 -5.10
N ALA A 56 -1.47 -30.64 -4.65
CA ALA A 56 -0.20 -31.29 -4.29
C ALA A 56 0.85 -31.30 -5.42
N ARG A 57 0.42 -31.49 -6.68
CA ARG A 57 1.34 -31.47 -7.85
C ARG A 57 1.91 -30.09 -8.12
N LEU A 58 1.08 -29.05 -8.00
CA LEU A 58 1.51 -27.67 -8.20
C LEU A 58 2.45 -27.23 -7.07
N ALA A 59 2.17 -27.66 -5.84
CA ALA A 59 3.03 -27.42 -4.69
C ALA A 59 4.38 -28.12 -4.82
N LEU A 60 4.42 -29.34 -5.36
CA LEU A 60 5.69 -30.03 -5.64
C LEU A 60 6.54 -29.25 -6.64
N ALA A 61 5.94 -28.83 -7.77
CA ALA A 61 6.64 -28.05 -8.79
C ALA A 61 7.11 -26.68 -8.25
N ALA A 62 6.29 -26.01 -7.44
CA ALA A 62 6.66 -24.76 -6.78
C ALA A 62 7.84 -24.97 -5.82
N LEU A 63 7.82 -26.02 -4.99
CA LEU A 63 8.92 -26.34 -4.08
C LEU A 63 10.22 -26.64 -4.83
N GLU A 64 10.17 -27.34 -5.95
CA GLU A 64 11.35 -27.59 -6.80
C GLU A 64 11.91 -26.30 -7.39
N ASN A 65 11.03 -25.43 -7.92
CA ASN A 65 11.43 -24.13 -8.47
C ASN A 65 12.04 -23.22 -7.39
N PHE A 66 11.40 -23.11 -6.24
CA PHE A 66 11.90 -22.31 -5.13
C PHE A 66 13.21 -22.86 -4.58
N TYR A 67 13.34 -24.18 -4.44
CA TYR A 67 14.61 -24.78 -4.03
C TYR A 67 15.75 -24.44 -5.00
N ASN A 68 15.47 -24.43 -6.31
CA ASN A 68 16.49 -24.06 -7.31
C ASN A 68 16.89 -22.58 -7.24
N GLN A 69 15.96 -21.70 -6.83
CA GLN A 69 16.19 -20.26 -6.67
C GLN A 69 16.76 -19.87 -5.29
N ALA A 70 16.60 -20.71 -4.27
CA ALA A 70 17.03 -20.47 -2.89
C ALA A 70 18.55 -20.51 -2.63
N ARG A 71 19.36 -20.15 -3.64
CA ARG A 71 20.81 -19.89 -3.49
C ARG A 71 21.06 -18.79 -2.46
N ASP A 72 20.18 -17.80 -2.44
CA ASP A 72 20.07 -16.75 -1.45
C ASP A 72 18.73 -16.87 -0.67
N PRO A 73 18.57 -16.24 0.50
CA PRO A 73 17.31 -16.29 1.26
C PRO A 73 16.13 -15.76 0.43
N LEU A 74 15.07 -16.56 0.29
CA LEU A 74 13.85 -16.14 -0.39
C LEU A 74 12.97 -15.36 0.59
N SER A 75 12.56 -14.16 0.19
CA SER A 75 11.60 -13.37 0.96
C SER A 75 10.17 -13.91 0.76
N VAL A 76 9.28 -13.59 1.69
CA VAL A 76 7.86 -13.94 1.59
C VAL A 76 7.23 -13.34 0.32
N ASP A 77 7.65 -12.14 -0.08
CA ASP A 77 7.17 -11.45 -1.28
C ASP A 77 7.57 -12.20 -2.57
N ASP A 78 8.78 -12.73 -2.65
CA ASP A 78 9.25 -13.51 -3.82
C ASP A 78 8.43 -14.78 -4.02
N ILE A 79 8.08 -15.43 -2.91
CA ILE A 79 7.26 -16.64 -2.91
C ILE A 79 5.83 -16.32 -3.32
N GLN A 80 5.25 -15.23 -2.79
CA GLN A 80 3.91 -14.79 -3.17
C GLN A 80 3.86 -14.42 -4.66
N LEU A 81 4.86 -13.71 -5.18
CA LEU A 81 4.95 -13.34 -6.59
C LEU A 81 5.00 -14.57 -7.49
N ALA A 82 5.91 -15.50 -7.23
CA ALA A 82 6.07 -16.72 -8.04
C ALA A 82 4.88 -17.69 -7.93
N LEU A 83 4.18 -17.73 -6.79
CA LEU A 83 2.96 -18.54 -6.64
C LEU A 83 1.78 -17.95 -7.41
N VAL A 84 1.71 -16.62 -7.53
CA VAL A 84 0.73 -15.93 -8.39
C VAL A 84 1.02 -16.22 -9.86
N GLU A 85 2.28 -16.18 -10.28
CA GLU A 85 2.70 -16.57 -11.64
C GLU A 85 2.37 -18.04 -11.95
N ALA A 86 2.61 -18.96 -11.00
CA ALA A 86 2.32 -20.39 -11.16
C ALA A 86 0.81 -20.71 -11.25
N ARG A 87 -0.06 -19.85 -10.67
CA ARG A 87 -1.53 -19.95 -10.75
C ARG A 87 -2.10 -19.41 -12.06
N HIS A 88 -1.35 -18.60 -12.79
CA HIS A 88 -1.74 -18.02 -14.08
C HIS A 88 -0.76 -18.46 -15.19
N PRO A 89 -0.84 -19.70 -15.70
CA PRO A 89 -0.01 -20.12 -16.81
C PRO A 89 -0.48 -19.43 -18.10
N GLY A 90 0.12 -18.28 -18.44
CA GLY A 90 -0.37 -17.46 -19.53
C GLY A 90 0.50 -16.30 -19.99
N ASN A 91 1.81 -16.49 -20.19
CA ASN A 91 2.46 -16.22 -21.47
C ASN A 91 3.88 -16.84 -21.53
N PRO A 92 4.07 -17.98 -22.23
CA PRO A 92 5.38 -18.50 -22.57
C PRO A 92 5.86 -17.76 -23.83
N ALA A 93 6.63 -16.70 -23.62
CA ALA A 93 7.40 -16.07 -24.69
C ALA A 93 8.89 -16.06 -24.34
N ASN A 94 9.40 -17.18 -23.81
CA ASN A 94 10.81 -17.55 -23.91
C ASN A 94 11.04 -19.07 -23.70
N ASP A 95 10.39 -19.93 -24.50
CA ASP A 95 10.91 -21.29 -24.76
C ASP A 95 10.65 -21.68 -26.23
N PRO A 96 11.69 -21.88 -27.04
CA PRO A 96 11.56 -22.23 -28.45
C PRO A 96 11.32 -23.74 -28.61
N ARG A 97 10.05 -24.19 -28.57
CA ARG A 97 9.59 -25.46 -29.20
C ARG A 97 8.08 -25.75 -28.99
N GLY A 98 7.30 -25.76 -30.09
CA GLY A 98 6.14 -26.65 -30.34
C GLY A 98 4.79 -26.28 -29.71
N ASN A 99 3.77 -25.81 -30.46
CA ASN A 99 2.84 -26.50 -31.38
C ASN A 99 1.61 -27.17 -30.68
N GLY A 100 0.38 -26.76 -31.05
CA GLY A 100 -0.79 -27.67 -31.06
C GLY A 100 -2.07 -27.32 -30.26
N ASN A 101 -2.98 -26.56 -30.89
CA ASN A 101 -4.39 -26.88 -31.20
C ASN A 101 -5.46 -27.29 -30.12
N GLY A 102 -6.64 -26.63 -30.19
CA GLY A 102 -8.00 -27.13 -29.83
C GLY A 102 -8.42 -26.96 -28.36
N GLY A 103 -9.64 -26.59 -27.96
CA GLY A 103 -10.92 -26.31 -28.61
C GLY A 103 -12.07 -26.47 -27.59
N VAL A 104 -13.04 -25.54 -27.60
CA VAL A 104 -14.51 -25.78 -27.52
C VAL A 104 -15.20 -26.18 -26.17
N ARG A 105 -16.15 -25.29 -25.74
CA ARG A 105 -17.46 -25.48 -25.02
C ARG A 105 -17.43 -26.04 -23.57
N GLY A 106 -18.32 -25.69 -22.64
CA GLY A 106 -19.51 -24.83 -22.61
C GLY A 106 -20.27 -25.01 -21.26
N ASN A 107 -21.11 -24.01 -20.94
CA ASN A 107 -22.29 -23.99 -20.04
C ASN A 107 -22.47 -25.01 -18.89
N ALA A 108 -22.79 -24.52 -17.68
CA ALA A 108 -24.19 -24.39 -17.20
C ALA A 108 -24.32 -24.09 -15.69
N ASN A 109 -25.19 -23.12 -15.40
CA ASN A 109 -26.03 -22.87 -14.21
C ASN A 109 -26.16 -23.90 -13.07
N GLY A 110 -26.32 -23.37 -11.85
CA GLY A 110 -27.31 -23.89 -10.89
C GLY A 110 -27.02 -23.71 -9.39
N GLY A 111 -27.78 -22.82 -8.73
CA GLY A 111 -28.52 -23.16 -7.49
C GLY A 111 -27.84 -23.05 -6.11
N ASN A 112 -28.04 -21.90 -5.46
CA ASN A 112 -28.54 -21.66 -4.10
C ASN A 112 -28.61 -22.85 -3.07
N ASN A 113 -28.00 -22.73 -1.88
CA ASN A 113 -28.68 -22.54 -0.59
C ASN A 113 -27.72 -22.58 0.63
N GLY A 114 -28.19 -21.97 1.72
CA GLY A 114 -27.47 -21.62 2.96
C GLY A 114 -26.94 -22.76 3.85
N GLY A 115 -26.12 -22.34 4.82
CA GLY A 115 -25.59 -23.15 5.90
C GLY A 115 -24.72 -22.32 6.83
N ASN A 116 -25.33 -21.76 7.88
CA ASN A 116 -24.64 -21.15 9.01
C ASN A 116 -23.92 -22.25 9.79
N ASP A 117 -22.58 -22.21 9.82
CA ASP A 117 -21.78 -22.96 10.79
C ASP A 117 -21.04 -21.96 11.69
N ALA A 118 -21.63 -21.72 12.86
CA ALA A 118 -20.99 -21.02 13.95
C ALA A 118 -19.85 -21.90 14.49
N ALA A 119 -18.60 -21.47 14.27
CA ALA A 119 -17.45 -22.06 14.90
C ALA A 119 -17.51 -21.82 16.42
N GLU A 120 -17.27 -22.89 17.18
CA GLU A 120 -17.25 -22.93 18.65
C GLU A 120 -16.33 -21.84 19.23
N ILE A 121 -16.92 -20.96 20.04
CA ILE A 121 -16.23 -19.87 20.74
C ILE A 121 -15.69 -20.43 22.07
N ASP A 122 -14.44 -20.07 22.38
CA ASP A 122 -13.66 -20.46 23.56
C ASP A 122 -14.46 -20.25 24.89
N PRO A 123 -14.54 -21.27 25.78
CA PRO A 123 -15.32 -21.23 27.02
C PRO A 123 -14.93 -20.15 28.04
N ARG A 124 -13.81 -19.45 27.85
CA ARG A 124 -13.36 -18.37 28.75
C ARG A 124 -14.12 -17.04 28.58
N PHE A 125 -14.96 -16.92 27.55
CA PHE A 125 -15.62 -15.66 27.18
C PHE A 125 -17.15 -15.74 27.20
N ARG A 126 -17.75 -16.34 28.24
CA ARG A 126 -19.21 -16.24 28.45
C ARG A 126 -19.56 -15.47 29.71
N GLY A 127 -20.37 -14.42 29.53
CA GLY A 127 -21.34 -13.98 30.54
C GLY A 127 -21.01 -12.73 31.35
N ASP A 128 -20.21 -11.80 30.83
CA ASP A 128 -20.06 -10.47 31.44
C ASP A 128 -20.89 -9.44 30.66
N PRO A 129 -22.04 -8.96 31.19
CA PRO A 129 -22.83 -7.90 30.59
C PRO A 129 -22.11 -6.55 30.54
N ASP A 130 -20.99 -6.41 31.27
CA ASP A 130 -20.15 -5.21 31.34
C ASP A 130 -18.79 -5.43 30.66
N HIS A 131 -18.70 -6.36 29.72
CA HIS A 131 -17.48 -6.58 28.94
C HIS A 131 -17.07 -5.27 28.23
N PRO A 132 -15.84 -4.74 28.45
CA PRO A 132 -15.43 -3.39 28.04
C PRO A 132 -15.31 -3.18 26.51
N PHE A 133 -15.80 -4.13 25.72
CA PHE A 133 -15.74 -4.13 24.26
C PHE A 133 -17.09 -4.39 23.56
N ASP A 134 -18.21 -4.42 24.30
CA ASP A 134 -19.52 -4.13 23.70
C ASP A 134 -19.82 -2.64 23.94
N GLU A 135 -19.54 -1.79 22.94
CA GLU A 135 -19.96 -0.40 23.01
C GLU A 135 -21.50 -0.35 23.04
N PRO A 136 -22.14 0.32 24.02
CA PRO A 136 -23.55 0.65 23.85
C PRO A 136 -23.65 1.56 22.62
N ALA A 137 -24.58 1.23 21.73
CA ALA A 137 -24.91 2.07 20.59
C ALA A 137 -25.10 3.50 21.10
N ARG A 138 -24.17 4.40 20.75
CA ARG A 138 -24.22 5.80 21.17
C ARG A 138 -25.40 6.45 20.46
N GLU A 139 -26.55 6.48 21.12
CA GLU A 139 -27.69 7.30 20.75
C GLU A 139 -27.34 8.78 20.99
N GLY A 140 -27.40 9.58 19.93
CA GLY A 140 -27.26 11.04 20.01
C GLY A 140 -26.07 11.62 19.26
N PHE A 141 -25.96 11.37 17.95
CA PHE A 141 -25.26 12.31 17.06
C PHE A 141 -26.29 13.01 16.18
N GLU A 142 -26.37 14.34 16.30
CA GLU A 142 -26.97 15.21 15.30
C GLU A 142 -26.45 14.79 13.91
N ALA A 143 -27.32 14.76 12.91
CA ALA A 143 -27.01 14.21 11.59
C ALA A 143 -25.73 14.83 11.00
N GLU A 144 -24.60 14.14 11.16
CA GLU A 144 -23.32 14.55 10.57
C GLU A 144 -23.49 14.61 9.05
N GLU A 145 -23.24 15.77 8.44
CA GLU A 145 -23.22 15.87 6.98
C GLU A 145 -22.27 14.80 6.41
N PRO A 146 -22.78 13.83 5.63
CA PRO A 146 -21.91 12.85 5.00
C PRO A 146 -20.97 13.61 4.06
N GLY A 147 -19.66 13.48 4.31
CA GLY A 147 -18.63 14.03 3.42
C GLY A 147 -18.79 13.51 1.98
N PRO A 148 -18.07 14.10 1.01
CA PRO A 148 -18.22 13.73 -0.39
C PRO A 148 -17.96 12.23 -0.61
N LYS A 149 -18.86 11.56 -1.33
CA LYS A 149 -18.73 10.14 -1.67
C LYS A 149 -17.70 9.96 -2.78
N LEU A 150 -16.69 9.12 -2.52
CA LEU A 150 -15.62 8.78 -3.47
C LEU A 150 -15.91 7.43 -4.14
N TYR A 151 -15.63 7.33 -5.44
CA TYR A 151 -15.76 6.12 -6.25
C TYR A 151 -14.39 5.47 -6.32
N THR A 152 -14.15 4.58 -5.36
CA THR A 152 -12.94 3.75 -5.28
C THR A 152 -13.36 2.31 -4.98
N ARG A 153 -12.43 1.36 -5.04
CA ARG A 153 -12.69 -0.03 -4.62
C ARG A 153 -13.18 -0.11 -3.17
N ARG A 154 -12.73 0.80 -2.31
CA ARG A 154 -13.23 0.94 -0.94
C ARG A 154 -14.49 1.80 -0.92
N ALA A 155 -15.65 1.16 -0.98
CA ALA A 155 -16.95 1.83 -1.05
C ALA A 155 -17.30 2.64 0.21
N ASP A 156 -16.66 2.35 1.34
CA ASP A 156 -16.86 2.99 2.65
C ASP A 156 -15.85 4.12 2.93
N LEU A 157 -14.95 4.42 1.98
CA LEU A 157 -13.92 5.43 2.17
C LEU A 157 -14.52 6.84 2.30
N ARG A 158 -14.35 7.44 3.47
CA ARG A 158 -14.81 8.78 3.80
C ARG A 158 -13.89 9.48 4.79
N GLY A 159 -13.92 10.82 4.79
CA GLY A 159 -13.27 11.62 5.83
C GLY A 159 -13.91 11.32 7.19
N ARG A 160 -13.10 10.86 8.15
CA ARG A 160 -13.56 10.46 9.48
C ARG A 160 -13.63 11.67 10.41
N THR A 161 -12.68 12.60 10.31
CA THR A 161 -12.66 13.84 11.09
C THR A 161 -13.23 15.02 10.30
N PRO A 162 -13.69 16.10 10.98
CA PRO A 162 -14.13 17.32 10.30
C PRO A 162 -13.08 17.89 9.34
N ALA A 163 -11.80 17.92 9.73
CA ALA A 163 -10.72 18.41 8.87
C ALA A 163 -10.51 17.51 7.64
N GLN A 164 -10.63 16.18 7.80
CA GLN A 164 -10.56 15.27 6.64
C GLN A 164 -11.74 15.47 5.68
N ARG A 165 -12.96 15.71 6.19
CA ARG A 165 -14.13 16.00 5.34
C ARG A 165 -13.95 17.31 4.59
N GLU A 166 -13.47 18.35 5.29
CA GLU A 166 -13.17 19.65 4.68
C GLU A 166 -12.07 19.53 3.62
N TYR A 167 -11.01 18.78 3.90
CA TYR A 167 -9.94 18.52 2.94
C TYR A 167 -10.46 17.89 1.64
N LEU A 168 -11.32 16.88 1.75
CA LEU A 168 -11.96 16.26 0.58
C LEU A 168 -12.84 17.26 -0.19
N LYS A 169 -13.62 18.09 0.52
CA LYS A 169 -14.43 19.16 -0.10
C LYS A 169 -13.54 20.17 -0.83
N GLN A 170 -12.40 20.54 -0.26
CA GLN A 170 -11.44 21.48 -0.85
C GLN A 170 -10.80 20.92 -2.13
N ILE A 171 -10.35 19.65 -2.10
CA ILE A 171 -9.78 18.98 -3.29
C ILE A 171 -10.75 19.01 -4.48
N ILE A 172 -12.03 18.75 -4.23
CA ILE A 172 -13.05 18.73 -5.29
C ILE A 172 -13.30 20.14 -5.82
N SER A 173 -13.39 21.14 -4.94
CA SER A 173 -13.81 22.51 -5.29
C SER A 173 -12.68 23.41 -5.80
N HIS A 174 -11.41 23.10 -5.55
CA HIS A 174 -10.26 23.93 -5.90
C HIS A 174 -9.33 23.25 -6.91
N ASP A 175 -8.60 24.05 -7.68
CA ASP A 175 -7.62 23.55 -8.64
C ASP A 175 -6.30 23.17 -7.96
N VAL A 176 -5.95 23.86 -6.86
CA VAL A 176 -4.78 23.53 -6.04
C VAL A 176 -5.19 23.43 -4.59
N THR A 177 -4.85 22.33 -3.92
CA THR A 177 -5.13 22.13 -2.50
C THR A 177 -3.89 21.70 -1.74
N PHE A 178 -3.65 22.28 -0.58
CA PHE A 178 -2.57 21.91 0.35
C PHE A 178 -3.15 21.14 1.53
N GLY A 179 -2.64 19.93 1.78
CA GLY A 179 -2.93 19.14 2.97
C GLY A 179 -1.69 19.07 3.85
N ILE A 180 -1.67 19.80 4.96
CA ILE A 180 -0.47 19.98 5.78
C ILE A 180 -0.71 19.49 7.19
N GLY A 181 0.11 18.55 7.67
CA GLY A 181 0.06 18.10 9.06
C GLY A 181 0.66 16.72 9.27
N PRO A 182 0.51 16.16 10.48
CA PRO A 182 1.29 15.01 10.93
C PRO A 182 1.02 13.72 10.14
N ALA A 183 1.96 12.78 10.23
CA ALA A 183 1.79 11.44 9.67
C ALA A 183 0.63 10.67 10.32
N GLY A 184 -0.16 9.97 9.50
CA GLY A 184 -1.34 9.22 9.96
C GLY A 184 -2.65 10.02 9.97
N THR A 185 -2.64 11.28 9.54
CA THR A 185 -3.85 12.10 9.32
C THR A 185 -4.61 11.74 8.04
N GLY A 186 -4.03 10.88 7.21
CA GLY A 186 -4.64 10.40 5.96
C GLY A 186 -4.49 11.34 4.76
N LYS A 187 -3.79 12.48 4.90
CA LYS A 187 -3.63 13.51 3.84
C LYS A 187 -3.29 12.93 2.45
N THR A 188 -2.21 12.15 2.33
CA THR A 188 -1.78 11.57 1.06
C THR A 188 -2.77 10.51 0.56
N TYR A 189 -3.21 9.62 1.44
CA TYR A 189 -4.13 8.55 1.09
C TYR A 189 -5.49 9.08 0.58
N LEU A 190 -6.06 10.09 1.24
CA LEU A 190 -7.29 10.76 0.83
C LEU A 190 -7.10 11.52 -0.49
N ALA A 191 -5.94 12.14 -0.72
CA ALA A 191 -5.63 12.78 -2.00
C ALA A 191 -5.60 11.77 -3.15
N VAL A 192 -4.94 10.61 -2.96
CA VAL A 192 -4.91 9.53 -3.97
C VAL A 192 -6.32 8.99 -4.21
N ALA A 193 -7.15 8.87 -3.18
CA ALA A 193 -8.54 8.46 -3.34
C ALA A 193 -9.36 9.45 -4.18
N CYS A 194 -9.18 10.75 -3.99
CA CYS A 194 -9.78 11.78 -4.86
C CYS A 194 -9.25 11.70 -6.29
N ALA A 195 -7.96 11.41 -6.48
CA ALA A 195 -7.37 11.26 -7.81
C ALA A 195 -7.99 10.07 -8.57
N VAL A 196 -8.15 8.94 -7.87
CA VAL A 196 -8.81 7.74 -8.40
C VAL A 196 -10.28 8.03 -8.75
N ASP A 197 -11.03 8.68 -7.85
CA ASP A 197 -12.43 9.08 -8.12
C ASP A 197 -12.53 9.98 -9.35
N ALA A 198 -11.65 10.99 -9.48
CA ALA A 198 -11.63 11.90 -10.61
C ALA A 198 -11.28 11.18 -11.93
N LEU A 199 -10.39 10.19 -11.90
CA LEU A 199 -10.03 9.38 -13.07
C LEU A 199 -11.18 8.45 -13.48
N GLU A 200 -11.79 7.76 -12.52
CA GLU A 200 -12.92 6.83 -12.76
C GLU A 200 -14.17 7.54 -13.28
N ARG A 201 -14.35 8.82 -12.92
CA ARG A 201 -15.44 9.67 -13.40
C ARG A 201 -15.09 10.47 -14.66
N ASP A 202 -13.97 10.17 -15.32
CA ASP A 202 -13.51 10.85 -16.53
C ASP A 202 -13.27 12.37 -16.38
N GLN A 203 -13.17 12.88 -15.14
CA GLN A 203 -12.89 14.30 -14.87
C GLN A 203 -11.44 14.66 -15.22
N VAL A 204 -10.53 13.70 -15.04
CA VAL A 204 -9.15 13.77 -15.53
C VAL A 204 -8.86 12.55 -16.40
N LYS A 205 -7.82 12.63 -17.22
CA LYS A 205 -7.38 11.55 -18.11
C LYS A 205 -6.18 10.78 -17.60
N ARG A 206 -5.47 11.33 -16.60
CA ARG A 206 -4.33 10.67 -15.96
C ARG A 206 -4.11 11.15 -14.52
N ILE A 207 -3.44 10.32 -13.74
CA ILE A 207 -2.92 10.63 -12.40
C ILE A 207 -1.40 10.70 -12.47
N VAL A 208 -0.80 11.74 -11.90
CA VAL A 208 0.65 11.90 -11.77
C VAL A 208 0.99 12.05 -10.30
N LEU A 209 1.63 11.05 -9.72
CA LEU A 209 2.11 11.08 -8.35
C LEU A 209 3.61 11.38 -8.35
N THR A 210 4.03 12.32 -7.53
CA THR A 210 5.42 12.72 -7.46
C THR A 210 5.86 12.99 -6.04
N ARG A 211 7.13 12.71 -5.76
CA ARG A 211 7.78 12.91 -4.47
C ARG A 211 9.18 13.48 -4.71
N PRO A 212 9.66 14.44 -3.91
CA PRO A 212 11.05 14.88 -4.00
C PRO A 212 11.98 13.72 -3.61
N ALA A 213 13.13 13.63 -4.29
CA ALA A 213 14.18 12.73 -3.87
C ALA A 213 14.93 13.40 -2.71
N VAL A 214 14.98 12.73 -1.55
CA VAL A 214 15.61 13.25 -0.35
C VAL A 214 16.43 12.14 0.27
N GLU A 215 17.67 12.44 0.62
CA GLU A 215 18.57 11.50 1.28
C GLU A 215 18.15 11.39 2.76
N ALA A 216 17.15 10.56 3.03
CA ALA A 216 16.73 10.26 4.40
C ALA A 216 17.80 9.37 5.06
N GLY A 217 18.82 9.99 5.67
CA GLY A 217 19.81 9.35 6.54
C GLY A 217 20.91 8.53 5.85
N GLU A 218 20.66 7.97 4.66
CA GLU A 218 21.66 7.27 3.84
C GLU A 218 21.83 8.00 2.50
N ARG A 219 23.09 8.24 2.08
CA ARG A 219 23.35 8.87 0.77
C ARG A 219 22.75 7.96 -0.32
N LEU A 220 22.03 8.55 -1.28
CA LEU A 220 21.44 7.84 -2.43
C LEU A 220 22.50 7.02 -3.21
N GLY A 221 23.78 7.36 -3.02
CA GLY A 221 24.95 6.65 -3.53
C GLY A 221 25.15 5.20 -3.05
N PHE A 222 24.50 4.72 -1.97
CA PHE A 222 24.81 3.40 -1.39
C PHE A 222 23.92 2.23 -1.83
N LEU A 223 22.77 2.47 -2.45
CA LEU A 223 21.97 1.38 -3.00
C LEU A 223 22.60 0.89 -4.33
N PRO A 224 22.99 -0.39 -4.47
CA PRO A 224 23.42 -0.94 -5.75
C PRO A 224 22.21 -1.02 -6.70
N GLY A 225 22.36 -0.62 -7.96
CA GLY A 225 21.27 -0.66 -8.94
C GLY A 225 21.15 0.58 -9.83
N ASP A 226 20.20 0.53 -10.76
CA ASP A 226 19.86 1.69 -11.60
C ASP A 226 19.12 2.79 -10.81
N LEU A 227 18.95 3.97 -11.42
CA LEU A 227 18.30 5.10 -10.76
C LEU A 227 16.86 4.79 -10.32
N ALA A 228 16.17 3.88 -11.01
CA ALA A 228 14.81 3.50 -10.67
C ALA A 228 14.80 2.67 -9.38
N GLN A 229 15.68 1.67 -9.26
CA GLN A 229 15.81 0.82 -8.07
C GLN A 229 16.15 1.61 -6.78
N LYS A 230 16.81 2.76 -6.92
CA LYS A 230 17.16 3.64 -5.78
C LYS A 230 16.00 4.51 -5.31
N VAL A 231 15.10 4.88 -6.21
CA VAL A 231 13.99 5.79 -5.93
C VAL A 231 12.74 5.00 -5.52
N ASP A 232 12.59 3.78 -6.00
CA ASP A 232 11.40 2.94 -5.79
C ASP A 232 10.99 2.77 -4.31
N PRO A 233 11.91 2.59 -3.34
CA PRO A 233 11.54 2.50 -1.92
C PRO A 233 10.78 3.73 -1.40
N TYR A 234 11.12 4.93 -1.86
CA TYR A 234 10.45 6.17 -1.46
C TYR A 234 9.07 6.35 -2.10
N LEU A 235 8.85 5.69 -3.23
CA LEU A 235 7.59 5.73 -3.98
C LEU A 235 6.63 4.62 -3.56
N ARG A 236 7.11 3.58 -2.87
CA ARG A 236 6.32 2.41 -2.45
C ARG A 236 5.01 2.74 -1.72
N PRO A 237 4.96 3.70 -0.76
CA PRO A 237 3.70 4.06 -0.11
C PRO A 237 2.61 4.57 -1.08
N LEU A 238 3.01 5.16 -2.21
CA LEU A 238 2.08 5.61 -3.26
C LEU A 238 1.55 4.43 -4.07
N TYR A 239 2.38 3.43 -4.36
CA TYR A 239 1.94 2.18 -4.98
C TYR A 239 0.94 1.44 -4.08
N ASP A 240 1.25 1.30 -2.79
CA ASP A 240 0.38 0.62 -1.82
C ASP A 240 -1.01 1.27 -1.75
N ALA A 241 -1.06 2.61 -1.72
CA ALA A 241 -2.32 3.35 -1.75
C ALA A 241 -3.13 3.07 -3.03
N LEU A 242 -2.48 3.04 -4.20
CA LEU A 242 -3.16 2.71 -5.46
C LEU A 242 -3.67 1.27 -5.48
N TYR A 243 -2.87 0.30 -5.02
CA TYR A 243 -3.29 -1.10 -4.96
C TYR A 243 -4.48 -1.29 -4.03
N ASP A 244 -4.53 -0.57 -2.92
CA ASP A 244 -5.67 -0.60 -2.00
C ASP A 244 -6.94 0.02 -2.62
N LEU A 245 -6.79 1.12 -3.36
CA LEU A 245 -7.92 1.89 -3.91
C LEU A 245 -8.46 1.39 -5.25
N LEU A 246 -7.62 0.75 -6.09
CA LEU A 246 -7.98 0.26 -7.42
C LEU A 246 -7.90 -1.26 -7.54
N GLY A 247 -7.07 -1.93 -6.73
CA GLY A 247 -6.69 -3.33 -6.88
C GLY A 247 -5.50 -3.50 -7.84
N PHE A 248 -4.70 -4.54 -7.60
CA PHE A 248 -3.45 -4.83 -8.33
C PHE A 248 -3.63 -4.87 -9.86
N ASP A 249 -4.53 -5.71 -10.38
CA ASP A 249 -4.73 -5.89 -11.82
C ASP A 249 -5.09 -4.60 -12.55
N LYS A 250 -5.93 -3.76 -11.91
CA LYS A 250 -6.40 -2.52 -12.51
C LYS A 250 -5.31 -1.46 -12.48
N THR A 251 -4.60 -1.34 -11.36
CA THR A 251 -3.44 -0.46 -11.22
C THR A 251 -2.37 -0.78 -12.25
N ALA A 252 -2.01 -2.07 -12.42
CA ALA A 252 -1.04 -2.51 -13.43
C ALA A 252 -1.44 -2.10 -14.85
N LYS A 253 -2.69 -2.38 -15.25
CA LYS A 253 -3.23 -1.96 -16.56
C LYS A 253 -3.21 -0.45 -16.76
N MET A 254 -3.44 0.33 -15.71
CA MET A 254 -3.41 1.79 -15.79
C MET A 254 -1.98 2.33 -15.94
N PHE A 255 -0.99 1.69 -15.31
CA PHE A 255 0.42 1.98 -15.56
C PHE A 255 0.84 1.67 -16.99
N GLU A 256 0.51 0.48 -17.49
CA GLU A 256 0.81 0.08 -18.88
C GLU A 256 0.22 1.05 -19.91
N ARG A 257 -1.00 1.55 -19.65
CA ARG A 257 -1.69 2.55 -20.48
C ARG A 257 -1.24 3.99 -20.23
N GLN A 258 -0.28 4.22 -19.34
CA GLN A 258 0.20 5.54 -18.95
C GLN A 258 -0.91 6.46 -18.40
N MET A 259 -1.98 5.88 -17.86
CA MET A 259 -3.04 6.62 -17.14
C MET A 259 -2.59 6.97 -15.73
N ILE A 260 -1.69 6.19 -15.13
CA ILE A 260 -1.06 6.50 -13.86
C ILE A 260 0.44 6.57 -14.10
N GLU A 261 1.07 7.61 -13.55
CA GLU A 261 2.51 7.80 -13.54
C GLU A 261 2.97 8.09 -12.12
N ILE A 262 4.00 7.39 -11.64
CA ILE A 262 4.71 7.73 -10.42
C ILE A 262 6.14 8.07 -10.79
N ALA A 263 6.60 9.29 -10.47
CA ALA A 263 7.93 9.75 -10.87
C ALA A 263 8.54 10.72 -9.84
N PRO A 264 9.88 10.81 -9.75
CA PRO A 264 10.55 11.84 -8.97
C PRO A 264 10.14 13.26 -9.41
N LEU A 265 10.18 14.21 -8.47
CA LEU A 265 9.85 15.62 -8.75
C LEU A 265 10.65 16.22 -9.91
N ALA A 266 11.89 15.79 -10.11
CA ALA A 266 12.76 16.26 -11.20
C ALA A 266 12.14 16.03 -12.60
N TYR A 267 11.32 15.00 -12.77
CA TYR A 267 10.68 14.65 -14.04
C TYR A 267 9.55 15.61 -14.41
N MET A 268 9.13 16.49 -13.50
CA MET A 268 8.11 17.51 -13.77
C MET A 268 8.69 18.70 -14.56
N ARG A 269 10.02 18.84 -14.63
CA ARG A 269 10.67 19.97 -15.29
C ARG A 269 10.31 20.02 -16.78
N GLY A 270 9.91 21.19 -17.25
CA GLY A 270 9.58 21.43 -18.67
C GLY A 270 8.25 20.82 -19.13
N ARG A 271 7.46 20.22 -18.24
CA ARG A 271 6.15 19.65 -18.58
C ARG A 271 5.03 20.67 -18.41
N THR A 272 3.95 20.48 -19.15
CA THR A 272 2.65 21.07 -18.85
C THR A 272 1.65 19.93 -18.68
N LEU A 273 1.06 19.85 -17.50
CA LEU A 273 0.21 18.73 -17.10
C LEU A 273 -1.24 19.14 -17.27
N ASN A 274 -1.77 18.97 -18.49
CA ASN A 274 -3.20 19.16 -18.80
C ASN A 274 -4.00 17.89 -18.49
N HIS A 275 -5.30 18.06 -18.18
CA HIS A 275 -6.27 17.00 -17.90
C HIS A 275 -5.74 15.91 -16.95
N ALA A 276 -5.03 16.34 -15.90
CA ALA A 276 -4.34 15.45 -14.98
C ALA A 276 -4.72 15.74 -13.53
N PHE A 277 -4.73 14.70 -12.70
CA PHE A 277 -4.72 14.86 -11.24
C PHE A 277 -3.30 14.65 -10.75
N ILE A 278 -2.67 15.71 -10.24
CA ILE A 278 -1.27 15.71 -9.84
C ILE A 278 -1.18 15.71 -8.31
N ILE A 279 -0.37 14.83 -7.73
CA ILE A 279 -0.10 14.83 -6.28
C ILE A 279 1.40 14.99 -6.06
N LEU A 280 1.80 16.03 -5.33
CA LEU A 280 3.15 16.18 -4.78
C LEU A 280 3.13 15.77 -3.31
N ASP A 281 3.70 14.61 -3.02
CA ASP A 281 3.82 14.07 -1.65
C ASP A 281 5.16 14.43 -1.01
N GLU A 282 5.20 14.43 0.33
CA GLU A 282 6.32 14.92 1.15
C GLU A 282 6.88 16.28 0.72
N ALA A 283 5.97 17.21 0.42
CA ALA A 283 6.31 18.52 -0.11
C ALA A 283 7.19 19.35 0.84
N GLN A 284 7.25 19.02 2.13
CA GLN A 284 8.15 19.69 3.08
C GLN A 284 9.62 19.55 2.68
N ASN A 285 9.95 18.53 1.89
CA ASN A 285 11.30 18.27 1.40
C ASN A 285 11.57 18.85 0.01
N THR A 286 10.77 19.82 -0.42
CA THR A 286 11.06 20.62 -1.62
C THR A 286 11.74 21.92 -1.27
N THR A 287 12.58 22.45 -2.16
CA THR A 287 13.03 23.86 -2.08
C THR A 287 11.96 24.80 -2.65
N PRO A 288 12.04 26.12 -2.37
CA PRO A 288 11.11 27.11 -2.95
C PRO A 288 11.12 27.10 -4.48
N GLU A 289 12.28 26.91 -5.10
CA GLU A 289 12.43 26.83 -6.56
C GLU A 289 11.76 25.58 -7.10
N GLN A 290 11.89 24.44 -6.42
CA GLN A 290 11.23 23.18 -6.80
C GLN A 290 9.70 23.28 -6.65
N MET A 291 9.22 23.89 -5.56
CA MET A 291 7.79 24.14 -5.35
C MET A 291 7.23 25.06 -6.44
N LYS A 292 7.91 26.17 -6.74
CA LYS A 292 7.53 27.07 -7.84
C LYS A 292 7.58 26.37 -9.20
N MET A 293 8.60 25.56 -9.44
CA MET A 293 8.72 24.75 -10.65
C MET A 293 7.50 23.84 -10.80
N PHE A 294 7.13 23.10 -9.75
CA PHE A 294 5.98 22.20 -9.71
C PHE A 294 4.66 22.93 -9.96
N LEU A 295 4.36 23.97 -9.19
CA LEU A 295 3.08 24.69 -9.27
C LEU A 295 2.86 25.31 -10.66
N THR A 296 3.94 25.71 -11.33
CA THR A 296 3.85 26.26 -12.71
C THR A 296 3.71 25.20 -13.80
N ARG A 297 3.71 23.89 -13.48
CA ARG A 297 3.45 22.82 -14.46
C ARG A 297 1.96 22.48 -14.58
N ILE A 298 1.11 22.98 -13.69
CA ILE A 298 -0.31 22.70 -13.64
C ILE A 298 -0.97 23.33 -14.87
N GLY A 299 -1.55 22.49 -15.73
CA GLY A 299 -2.21 22.89 -16.97
C GLY A 299 -3.73 22.98 -16.85
N PHE A 300 -4.41 23.20 -17.98
CA PHE A 300 -5.86 23.30 -18.03
C PHE A 300 -6.55 21.96 -17.74
N GLY A 301 -7.70 22.03 -17.08
CA GLY A 301 -8.51 20.86 -16.74
C GLY A 301 -7.81 19.92 -15.75
N SER A 302 -6.82 20.42 -15.02
CA SER A 302 -6.05 19.64 -14.05
C SER A 302 -6.33 20.09 -12.63
N LYS A 303 -6.12 19.17 -11.69
CA LYS A 303 -6.14 19.45 -10.25
C LYS A 303 -4.80 19.04 -9.66
N ALA A 304 -4.32 19.80 -8.68
CA ALA A 304 -3.09 19.51 -7.97
C ALA A 304 -3.33 19.46 -6.46
N VAL A 305 -2.76 18.45 -5.81
CA VAL A 305 -2.77 18.32 -4.36
C VAL A 305 -1.33 18.25 -3.87
N VAL A 306 -0.99 19.09 -2.90
CA VAL A 306 0.32 19.14 -2.27
C VAL A 306 0.18 18.66 -0.83
N THR A 307 0.85 17.57 -0.47
CA THR A 307 0.81 16.99 0.88
C THR A 307 2.18 17.07 1.54
N GLY A 308 2.20 17.36 2.85
CA GLY A 308 3.44 17.35 3.60
C GLY A 308 3.28 17.60 5.09
N ASP A 309 4.37 17.46 5.82
CA ASP A 309 4.45 17.70 7.25
C ASP A 309 5.58 18.69 7.55
N THR A 310 5.23 19.92 7.96
CA THR A 310 6.23 20.96 8.23
C THR A 310 7.15 20.65 9.41
N THR A 311 6.82 19.65 10.23
CA THR A 311 7.66 19.22 11.36
C THR A 311 8.74 18.21 10.95
N GLN A 312 8.65 17.63 9.75
CA GLN A 312 9.54 16.56 9.25
C GLN A 312 10.35 17.02 8.04
N VAL A 313 11.09 18.12 8.17
CA VAL A 313 11.92 18.67 7.08
C VAL A 313 13.28 17.98 7.07
N ASP A 314 13.53 17.18 6.04
CA ASP A 314 14.77 16.42 5.82
C ASP A 314 15.77 17.15 4.90
N LEU A 315 15.55 18.44 4.63
CA LEU A 315 16.44 19.24 3.78
C LEU A 315 17.79 19.49 4.47
N PRO A 316 18.90 19.61 3.70
CA PRO A 316 20.20 19.97 4.25
C PRO A 316 20.13 21.29 5.02
N ARG A 317 20.87 21.37 6.14
CA ARG A 317 20.90 22.55 7.02
C ARG A 317 21.09 23.85 6.21
N GLY A 318 20.29 24.86 6.52
CA GLY A 318 20.32 26.17 5.87
C GLY A 318 19.37 26.32 4.67
N HIS A 319 18.78 25.24 4.16
CA HIS A 319 17.77 25.33 3.10
C HIS A 319 16.38 25.56 3.71
N LYS A 320 15.63 26.47 3.09
CA LYS A 320 14.21 26.69 3.44
C LYS A 320 13.34 25.66 2.75
N SER A 321 12.28 25.22 3.43
CA SER A 321 11.26 24.37 2.82
C SER A 321 10.35 25.19 1.91
N GLY A 322 10.18 24.74 0.67
CA GLY A 322 9.26 25.31 -0.31
C GLY A 322 7.80 25.20 0.13
N LEU A 323 7.43 24.16 0.89
CA LEU A 323 6.08 24.04 1.48
C LEU A 323 5.80 25.12 2.52
N ILE A 324 6.78 25.44 3.37
CA ILE A 324 6.64 26.48 4.40
C ILE A 324 6.51 27.85 3.73
N GLU A 325 7.33 28.14 2.72
CA GLU A 325 7.25 29.40 1.98
C GLU A 325 5.95 29.52 1.18
N ALA A 326 5.53 28.46 0.48
CA ALA A 326 4.30 28.46 -0.31
C ALA A 326 3.06 28.77 0.53
N GLN A 327 3.00 28.31 1.79
CA GLN A 327 1.91 28.67 2.70
C GLN A 327 1.76 30.18 2.90
N GLN A 328 2.87 30.90 2.94
CA GLN A 328 2.88 32.35 3.15
C GLN A 328 2.60 33.08 1.84
N VAL A 329 3.29 32.68 0.76
CA VAL A 329 3.21 33.34 -0.54
C VAL A 329 1.84 33.15 -1.21
N LEU A 330 1.22 31.98 -1.02
CA LEU A 330 -0.02 31.60 -1.71
C LEU A 330 -1.28 31.87 -0.88
N ALA A 331 -1.16 32.42 0.32
CA ALA A 331 -2.28 32.60 1.26
C ALA A 331 -3.49 33.36 0.67
N ASN A 332 -3.24 34.30 -0.25
CA ASN A 332 -4.27 35.15 -0.85
C ASN A 332 -4.54 34.85 -2.33
N VAL A 333 -4.02 33.73 -2.85
CA VAL A 333 -4.22 33.36 -4.26
C VAL A 333 -5.56 32.63 -4.42
N ARG A 334 -6.47 33.21 -5.20
CA ARG A 334 -7.77 32.60 -5.51
C ARG A 334 -7.60 31.25 -6.20
N GLY A 335 -8.44 30.28 -5.84
CA GLY A 335 -8.40 28.93 -6.40
C GLY A 335 -7.41 27.98 -5.71
N ILE A 336 -6.73 28.45 -4.66
CA ILE A 336 -5.87 27.64 -3.80
C ILE A 336 -6.54 27.48 -2.43
N ALA A 337 -6.67 26.24 -1.97
CA ALA A 337 -7.16 25.91 -0.63
C ALA A 337 -6.06 25.31 0.25
N LEU A 338 -6.17 25.53 1.56
CA LEU A 338 -5.22 25.01 2.54
C LEU A 338 -5.94 24.41 3.73
N THR A 339 -5.76 23.10 3.92
CA THR A 339 -6.20 22.39 5.12
C THR A 339 -5.00 22.09 6.01
N ARG A 340 -5.11 22.47 7.29
CA ARG A 340 -4.15 22.11 8.34
C ARG A 340 -4.74 20.96 9.17
N PHE A 341 -4.00 19.86 9.23
CA PHE A 341 -4.28 18.75 10.10
C PHE A 341 -3.47 18.86 11.38
N THR A 342 -4.04 18.31 12.45
CA THR A 342 -3.39 18.24 13.76
C THR A 342 -3.31 16.79 14.23
N SER A 343 -2.70 16.54 15.38
CA SER A 343 -2.67 15.20 15.99
C SER A 343 -4.08 14.66 16.29
N ALA A 344 -5.08 15.53 16.47
CA ALA A 344 -6.48 15.13 16.64
C ALA A 344 -7.09 14.49 15.39
N ASP A 345 -6.48 14.70 14.21
CA ASP A 345 -6.93 14.13 12.94
C ASP A 345 -6.27 12.80 12.60
N VAL A 346 -5.38 12.32 13.48
CA VAL A 346 -4.68 11.04 13.31
C VAL A 346 -5.65 9.91 13.61
N VAL A 347 -6.03 9.17 12.57
CA VAL A 347 -6.91 8.02 12.71
C VAL A 347 -6.11 6.75 12.51
N ARG A 348 -5.70 6.14 13.62
CA ARG A 348 -4.96 4.88 13.66
C ARG A 348 -5.79 3.81 14.35
N HIS A 349 -5.38 2.56 14.18
CA HIS A 349 -5.93 1.46 14.96
C HIS A 349 -5.74 1.74 16.46
N PRO A 350 -6.72 1.47 17.35
CA PRO A 350 -6.63 1.79 18.79
C PRO A 350 -5.39 1.18 19.48
N LEU A 351 -4.96 -0.01 19.05
CA LEU A 351 -3.70 -0.60 19.53
C LEU A 351 -2.48 0.26 19.20
N VAL A 352 -2.40 0.80 17.98
CA VAL A 352 -1.26 1.64 17.56
C VAL A 352 -1.25 2.95 18.34
N ALA A 353 -2.41 3.55 18.60
CA ALA A 353 -2.52 4.74 19.45
C ALA A 353 -1.96 4.47 20.86
N ARG A 354 -2.38 3.37 21.51
CA ARG A 354 -1.87 2.95 22.82
C ARG A 354 -0.37 2.65 22.82
N ILE A 355 0.16 2.07 21.75
CA ILE A 355 1.61 1.85 21.60
C ILE A 355 2.35 3.20 21.56
N VAL A 356 1.90 4.15 20.75
CA VAL A 356 2.51 5.49 20.66
C VAL A 356 2.48 6.18 22.02
N GLU A 357 1.33 6.16 22.71
CA GLU A 357 1.18 6.73 24.05
C GLU A 357 2.15 6.10 25.06
N ALA A 358 2.37 4.79 25.00
CA ALA A 358 3.31 4.09 25.88
C ALA A 358 4.76 4.53 25.64
N TYR A 359 5.17 4.72 24.38
CA TYR A 359 6.51 5.23 24.05
C TYR A 359 6.67 6.71 24.45
N ASP A 360 5.69 7.56 24.17
CA ASP A 360 5.72 8.98 24.54
C ASP A 360 5.81 9.16 26.06
N ALA A 361 5.10 8.31 26.83
CA ALA A 361 5.17 8.30 28.29
C ALA A 361 6.54 7.84 28.81
N HIS A 362 7.24 6.95 28.09
CA HIS A 362 8.58 6.53 28.46
C HIS A 362 9.62 7.62 28.16
N SER A 363 9.58 8.22 26.97
CA SER A 363 10.50 9.30 26.58
C SER A 363 10.43 10.49 27.53
N LYS A 364 9.23 10.87 27.97
CA LYS A 364 9.04 11.95 28.96
C LYS A 364 9.60 11.63 30.35
N LYS A 365 9.65 10.35 30.74
CA LYS A 365 10.26 9.93 32.01
C LYS A 365 11.78 10.03 31.96
N ASP A 366 12.39 9.74 30.82
CA ASP A 366 13.85 9.82 30.65
C ASP A 366 14.34 11.29 30.60
N GLU A 367 13.57 12.19 29.99
CA GLU A 367 13.86 13.63 30.00
C GLU A 367 13.77 14.24 31.42
N GLY A 368 12.88 13.72 32.28
CA GLY A 368 12.73 14.18 33.67
C GLY A 368 13.82 13.70 34.64
N VAL A 369 14.64 12.72 34.26
CA VAL A 369 15.73 12.18 35.10
C VAL A 369 17.08 12.83 34.76
N GLY A 370 17.20 13.50 33.61
CA GLY A 370 18.42 14.17 33.15
C GLY A 370 18.70 15.53 33.79
N ASP A 371 17.68 16.21 34.34
CA ASP A 371 17.79 17.59 34.85
C ASP A 371 17.96 17.67 36.39
N ALA A 372 18.18 16.53 37.04
CA ALA A 372 18.33 16.41 38.50
C ALA A 372 19.71 15.88 38.93
N ARG A 373 20.77 16.11 38.15
CA ARG A 373 22.16 15.73 38.50
C ARG A 373 23.13 16.89 38.46
#